data_AF-A0A2M9U5Q8-F1
#
_entry.id   AF-A0A2M9U5Q8-F1
#
_cell.length_a   1.000
_cell.length_b   1.000
_cell.length_c   1.000
_cell.angle_alpha   90.00
_cell.angle_beta   90.00
_cell.angle_gamma   90.00
#
_symmetry.space_group_name_H-M   'P 1'
#
loop_
_entity.id
_entity.type
_entity.pdbx_description
1 polymer ?
#
loop_
_entity_poly.entity_id
_entity_poly.type
_entity_poly.pdbx_seq_one_letter_code
_entity_poly.pdbx_strand_id
1 'polypeptide(L)'
;MNKRLKKVSSAIVLGFAFSVPFIQGCASQSDETRVSAAVDDKQFMAWFDNLTSQIKADPTYKRIPIETQAQQNEFLGWLHAAYRKQITKNELTHRINSKYPNHESEAAFIASKLP
;
A
#
# COMPACT_ATOMS: atom_id res chain seq x y z
N MET A 1 52.17 1.95 53.68
CA MET A 1 53.19 1.13 53.00
C MET A 1 52.63 0.69 51.65
N ASN A 2 53.28 1.13 50.58
CA ASN A 2 52.86 1.03 49.18
C ASN A 2 52.76 -0.42 48.67
N LYS A 3 51.77 -0.71 47.79
CA LYS A 3 52.00 -1.51 46.58
C LYS A 3 51.20 -0.96 45.40
N ARG A 4 51.93 -0.64 44.34
CA ARG A 4 51.50 -0.01 43.07
C ARG A 4 50.88 -1.08 42.16
N LEU A 5 49.72 -0.79 41.56
CA LEU A 5 49.12 -1.60 40.49
C LEU A 5 49.31 -0.93 39.13
N LYS A 6 49.67 -1.78 38.17
CA LYS A 6 50.36 -1.47 36.90
C LYS A 6 49.39 -0.93 35.84
N LYS A 7 49.92 0.00 35.03
CA LYS A 7 49.38 0.41 33.72
C LYS A 7 49.21 -0.82 32.80
N VAL A 8 48.05 -0.91 32.15
CA VAL A 8 47.91 -1.69 30.91
C VAL A 8 47.21 -0.78 29.89
N SER A 9 47.99 -0.38 28.89
CA SER A 9 47.55 0.39 27.74
C SER A 9 46.62 -0.48 26.88
N SER A 10 45.39 -0.03 26.64
CA SER A 10 44.48 -0.66 25.71
C SER A 10 44.31 0.25 24.49
N ALA A 11 44.94 -0.14 23.39
CA ALA A 11 44.75 0.47 22.08
C ALA A 11 43.42 -0.04 21.50
N ILE A 12 42.40 0.81 21.48
CA ILE A 12 41.12 0.51 20.84
C ILE A 12 41.27 0.86 19.35
N VAL A 13 41.23 -0.18 18.53
CA VAL A 13 41.19 -0.11 17.07
C VAL A 13 39.86 0.49 16.65
N LEU A 14 39.90 1.71 16.09
CA LEU A 14 38.81 2.33 15.36
C LEU A 14 38.83 1.81 13.91
N GLY A 15 37.74 1.16 13.50
CA GLY A 15 37.52 0.73 12.14
C GLY A 15 36.08 0.32 11.91
N PHE A 16 35.19 1.31 11.79
CA PHE A 16 33.79 1.14 11.39
C PHE A 16 33.73 0.61 9.95
N ALA A 17 33.56 -0.70 9.79
CA ALA A 17 33.06 -1.25 8.53
C ALA A 17 31.54 -1.02 8.48
N PHE A 18 31.12 0.06 7.82
CA PHE A 18 29.75 0.29 7.38
C PHE A 18 29.36 -0.85 6.41
N SER A 19 28.86 -1.95 6.96
CA SER A 19 28.14 -2.95 6.19
C SER A 19 26.72 -2.42 6.01
N VAL A 20 26.45 -1.96 4.80
CA VAL A 20 25.15 -1.50 4.32
C VAL A 20 24.08 -2.54 4.68
N PRO A 21 23.02 -2.21 5.44
CA PRO A 21 21.87 -3.08 5.50
C PRO A 21 21.22 -3.03 4.13
N PHE A 22 21.31 -4.14 3.38
CA PHE A 22 20.40 -4.40 2.27
C PHE A 22 18.99 -4.44 2.87
N ILE A 23 18.27 -3.33 2.79
CA ILE A 23 16.81 -3.30 2.96
C ILE A 23 16.24 -4.01 1.72
N GLN A 24 16.28 -5.35 1.72
CA GLN A 24 15.51 -6.14 0.77
C GLN A 24 14.03 -5.92 1.06
N GLY A 25 13.31 -5.49 0.02
CA GLY A 25 11.94 -5.01 0.10
C GLY A 25 10.94 -6.10 0.47
N CYS A 26 10.35 -5.98 1.65
CA CYS A 26 9.18 -6.75 2.08
C CYS A 26 7.83 -6.15 1.60
N ALA A 27 7.82 -5.32 0.56
CA ALA A 27 6.58 -4.77 0.01
C ALA A 27 5.98 -5.65 -1.10
N SER A 28 6.81 -6.32 -1.90
CA SER A 28 6.33 -6.98 -3.12
C SER A 28 5.50 -8.24 -2.88
N GLN A 29 5.84 -9.06 -1.88
CA GLN A 29 5.20 -10.36 -1.68
C GLN A 29 3.78 -10.24 -1.07
N SER A 30 3.55 -9.23 -0.23
CA SER A 30 2.25 -9.01 0.40
C SER A 30 1.26 -8.37 -0.56
N ASP A 31 1.71 -7.48 -1.45
CA ASP A 31 0.87 -6.87 -2.48
C ASP A 31 0.50 -7.87 -3.57
N GLU A 32 1.43 -8.72 -4.01
CA GLU A 32 1.14 -9.77 -5.00
C GLU A 32 0.08 -10.76 -4.48
N THR A 33 0.18 -11.18 -3.22
CA THR A 33 -0.79 -12.08 -2.60
C THR A 33 -2.19 -11.46 -2.53
N ARG A 34 -2.28 -10.16 -2.20
CA ARG A 34 -3.56 -9.43 -2.13
C ARG A 34 -4.20 -9.27 -3.50
N VAL A 35 -3.40 -8.99 -4.53
CA VAL A 35 -3.88 -8.86 -5.91
C VAL A 35 -4.40 -10.20 -6.43
N SER A 36 -3.66 -11.29 -6.20
CA SER A 36 -4.15 -12.64 -6.57
C SER A 36 -5.48 -12.95 -5.90
N ALA A 37 -5.59 -12.71 -4.60
CA ALA A 37 -6.83 -12.93 -3.85
C ALA A 37 -8.01 -12.09 -4.38
N ALA A 38 -7.74 -10.86 -4.85
CA ALA A 38 -8.75 -10.02 -5.49
C ALA A 38 -9.19 -10.58 -6.85
N VAL A 39 -8.24 -10.95 -7.71
CA VAL A 39 -8.52 -11.46 -9.06
C VAL A 39 -9.25 -12.82 -9.01
N ASP A 40 -8.92 -13.67 -8.04
CA ASP A 40 -9.54 -14.98 -7.86
C ASP A 40 -10.95 -14.91 -7.22
N ASP A 41 -11.30 -13.79 -6.59
CA ASP A 41 -12.63 -13.56 -6.01
C ASP A 41 -13.64 -13.17 -7.11
N LYS A 42 -14.33 -14.19 -7.65
CA LYS A 42 -15.33 -14.02 -8.71
C LYS A 42 -16.45 -13.04 -8.37
N GLN A 43 -16.89 -12.97 -7.11
CA GLN A 43 -17.97 -12.07 -6.71
C GLN A 43 -17.49 -10.62 -6.71
N PHE A 44 -16.27 -10.40 -6.21
CA PHE A 44 -15.61 -9.12 -6.30
C PHE A 44 -15.39 -8.68 -7.74
N MET A 45 -14.88 -9.56 -8.61
CA MET A 45 -14.64 -9.22 -10.02
C MET A 45 -15.93 -8.87 -10.77
N ALA A 46 -17.02 -9.61 -10.53
CA ALA A 46 -18.33 -9.27 -11.10
C ALA A 46 -18.84 -7.90 -10.61
N TRP A 47 -18.65 -7.59 -9.33
CA TRP A 47 -18.95 -6.26 -8.78
C TRP A 47 -18.06 -5.17 -9.41
N PHE A 48 -16.78 -5.43 -9.57
CA PHE A 48 -15.80 -4.51 -10.14
C PHE A 48 -16.08 -4.20 -11.61
N ASP A 49 -16.49 -5.20 -12.39
CA ASP A 49 -16.92 -5.02 -13.78
C ASP A 49 -18.19 -4.17 -13.89
N ASN A 50 -19.14 -4.36 -12.97
CA ASN A 50 -20.33 -3.53 -12.87
C ASN A 50 -20.00 -2.08 -12.46
N LEU A 51 -19.08 -1.88 -11.51
CA LEU A 51 -18.58 -0.56 -11.14
C LEU A 51 -17.94 0.14 -12.34
N THR A 52 -17.08 -0.57 -13.07
CA THR A 52 -16.40 -0.05 -14.26
C THR A 52 -17.39 0.31 -15.37
N SER A 53 -18.45 -0.50 -15.54
CA SER A 53 -19.53 -0.19 -16.48
C SER A 53 -20.28 1.09 -16.11
N GLN A 54 -20.58 1.30 -14.82
CA GLN A 54 -21.21 2.52 -14.34
C GLN A 54 -20.31 3.75 -14.53
N ILE A 55 -19.00 3.63 -14.27
CA ILE A 55 -18.03 4.70 -14.51
C ILE A 55 -17.98 5.09 -15.98
N LYS A 56 -17.94 4.11 -16.89
CA LYS A 56 -17.93 4.37 -18.34
C LYS A 56 -19.21 5.06 -18.84
N ALA A 57 -20.33 4.81 -18.18
CA ALA A 57 -21.63 5.41 -18.51
C ALA A 57 -21.81 6.81 -17.92
N ASP A 58 -20.98 7.23 -16.95
CA ASP A 58 -21.06 8.53 -16.31
C ASP A 58 -20.17 9.57 -17.03
N PRO A 59 -20.75 10.53 -17.77
CA PRO A 59 -19.97 11.54 -18.49
C PRO A 59 -19.32 12.57 -17.55
N THR A 60 -19.71 12.61 -16.28
CA THR A 60 -19.18 13.54 -15.28
C THR A 60 -18.03 12.94 -14.47
N TYR A 61 -17.80 11.63 -14.57
CA TYR A 61 -16.76 10.94 -13.83
C TYR A 61 -15.36 11.32 -14.35
N LYS A 62 -14.52 11.85 -13.46
CA LYS A 62 -13.12 12.15 -13.80
C LYS A 62 -12.25 10.94 -13.54
N ARG A 63 -11.61 10.40 -14.57
CA ARG A 63 -10.72 9.23 -14.40
C ARG A 63 -9.60 9.53 -13.39
N ILE A 64 -9.51 8.72 -12.33
CA ILE A 64 -8.38 8.72 -11.39
C ILE A 64 -7.10 8.33 -12.16
N PRO A 65 -5.97 9.06 -12.01
CA PRO A 65 -4.74 8.84 -12.77
C PRO A 65 -3.97 7.61 -12.24
N ILE A 66 -4.50 6.44 -12.53
CA ILE A 66 -3.86 5.14 -12.28
C ILE A 66 -3.12 4.75 -13.57
N GLU A 67 -1.81 4.97 -13.59
CA GLU A 67 -0.98 4.92 -14.80
C GLU A 67 -0.02 3.72 -14.81
N THR A 68 0.37 3.20 -13.65
CA THR A 68 1.33 2.11 -13.54
C THR A 68 0.66 0.81 -13.06
N GLN A 69 1.23 -0.34 -13.42
CA GLN A 69 0.74 -1.64 -12.93
C GLN A 69 0.76 -1.70 -11.40
N ALA A 70 1.77 -1.12 -10.76
CA ALA A 70 1.86 -1.06 -9.31
C ALA A 70 0.69 -0.26 -8.69
N GLN A 71 0.32 0.87 -9.29
CA GLN A 71 -0.84 1.65 -8.84
C GLN A 71 -2.14 0.90 -9.07
N GLN A 72 -2.29 0.20 -10.20
CA GLN A 72 -3.46 -0.63 -10.48
C GLN A 72 -3.63 -1.73 -9.43
N ASN A 73 -2.55 -2.45 -9.14
CA ASN A 73 -2.49 -3.53 -8.17
C ASN A 73 -2.87 -3.06 -6.75
N GLU A 74 -2.27 -1.96 -6.31
CA GLU A 74 -2.55 -1.38 -5.00
C GLU A 74 -4.01 -0.91 -4.89
N PHE A 75 -4.51 -0.22 -5.93
CA PHE A 75 -5.89 0.24 -5.98
C PHE A 75 -6.88 -0.94 -5.94
N LEU A 76 -6.61 -2.00 -6.71
CA LEU A 76 -7.41 -3.23 -6.71
C LEU A 76 -7.41 -3.89 -5.32
N GLY A 77 -6.26 -3.94 -4.66
CA GLY A 77 -6.13 -4.46 -3.30
C GLY A 77 -6.96 -3.66 -2.28
N TRP A 78 -6.98 -2.32 -2.39
CA TRP A 78 -7.83 -1.49 -1.52
C TRP A 78 -9.32 -1.71 -1.79
N LEU A 79 -9.72 -1.79 -3.06
CA LEU A 79 -11.11 -2.07 -3.43
C LEU A 79 -11.56 -3.43 -2.90
N HIS A 80 -10.74 -4.47 -3.05
CA HIS A 80 -11.04 -5.81 -2.56
C HIS A 80 -11.15 -5.83 -1.04
N ALA A 81 -10.20 -5.22 -0.34
CA ALA A 81 -10.25 -5.09 1.11
C ALA A 81 -11.53 -4.37 1.59
N ALA A 82 -11.94 -3.30 0.91
CA ALA A 82 -13.15 -2.57 1.24
C ALA A 82 -14.42 -3.38 0.94
N TYR A 83 -14.46 -4.07 -0.21
CA TYR A 83 -15.55 -4.96 -0.61
C TYR A 83 -15.76 -6.10 0.40
N ARG A 84 -14.67 -6.69 0.87
CA ARG A 84 -14.65 -7.74 1.90
C ARG A 84 -14.83 -7.19 3.33
N LYS A 85 -15.07 -5.90 3.50
CA LYS A 85 -15.25 -5.21 4.79
C LYS A 85 -14.05 -5.31 5.73
N GLN A 86 -12.85 -5.55 5.18
CA GLN A 86 -11.58 -5.55 5.92
C GLN A 86 -11.11 -4.12 6.22
N ILE A 87 -11.43 -3.17 5.34
CA ILE A 87 -11.33 -1.74 5.60
C ILE A 87 -12.71 -1.09 5.43
N THR A 88 -12.93 0.05 6.09
CA THR A 88 -14.19 0.78 6.01
C THR A 88 -14.29 1.57 4.70
N LYS A 89 -15.51 1.98 4.33
CA LYS A 89 -15.73 2.90 3.19
C LYS A 89 -14.96 4.21 3.39
N ASN A 90 -14.93 4.73 4.61
CA ASN A 90 -14.19 5.96 4.95
C ASN A 90 -12.66 5.78 4.85
N GLU A 91 -12.15 4.61 5.24
CA GLU A 91 -10.74 4.29 5.09
C GLU A 91 -10.36 4.18 3.61
N LEU A 92 -11.21 3.55 2.78
CA LEU A 92 -11.00 3.51 1.33
C LEU A 92 -10.97 4.93 0.75
N THR A 93 -11.97 5.77 1.03
CA THR A 93 -12.01 7.13 0.49
C THR A 93 -10.82 7.95 0.97
N HIS A 94 -10.40 7.80 2.23
CA HIS A 94 -9.21 8.46 2.75
C HIS A 94 -7.96 8.08 1.95
N ARG A 95 -7.71 6.78 1.71
CA ARG A 95 -6.54 6.33 0.92
C ARG A 95 -6.56 6.86 -0.51
N ILE A 96 -7.73 6.82 -1.17
CA ILE A 96 -7.88 7.33 -2.53
C ILE A 96 -7.58 8.84 -2.55
N ASN A 97 -8.20 9.61 -1.66
CA ASN A 97 -8.04 11.08 -1.62
C ASN A 97 -6.61 11.49 -1.26
N SER A 98 -5.94 10.75 -0.37
CA SER A 98 -4.54 11.01 -0.02
C SER A 98 -3.59 10.74 -1.17
N LYS A 99 -3.86 9.72 -2.00
CA LYS A 99 -2.99 9.36 -3.13
C LYS A 99 -3.32 10.14 -4.41
N TYR A 100 -4.59 10.47 -4.61
CA TYR A 100 -5.13 11.11 -5.79
C TYR A 100 -5.91 12.37 -5.39
N PRO A 101 -5.22 13.49 -5.11
CA PRO A 101 -5.89 14.72 -4.70
C PRO A 101 -6.79 15.28 -5.83
N ASN A 102 -7.88 15.97 -5.46
CA ASN A 102 -8.90 16.51 -6.37
C ASN A 102 -9.81 15.45 -7.04
N HIS A 103 -9.85 14.24 -6.50
CA HIS A 103 -10.72 13.14 -6.92
C HIS A 103 -11.68 12.68 -5.81
N GLU A 104 -12.06 13.60 -4.90
CA GLU A 104 -12.89 13.29 -3.74
C GLU A 104 -14.28 12.80 -4.14
N SER A 105 -14.85 13.37 -5.21
CA SER A 105 -16.14 12.97 -5.78
C SER A 105 -16.08 11.54 -6.33
N GLU A 106 -15.01 11.19 -7.04
CA GLU A 106 -14.79 9.84 -7.58
C GLU A 106 -14.59 8.82 -6.46
N ALA A 107 -13.80 9.17 -5.44
CA ALA A 107 -13.60 8.31 -4.28
C ALA A 107 -14.93 8.04 -3.55
N ALA A 108 -15.72 9.10 -3.32
CA ALA A 108 -17.04 8.98 -2.72
C ALA A 108 -18.01 8.16 -3.59
N PHE A 109 -17.97 8.35 -4.91
CA PHE A 109 -18.75 7.57 -5.86
C PHE A 109 -18.41 6.08 -5.75
N ILE A 110 -17.13 5.70 -5.84
CA ILE A 110 -16.68 4.31 -5.71
C ILE A 110 -17.13 3.72 -4.37
N ALA A 111 -16.91 4.44 -3.27
CA ALA A 111 -17.28 3.97 -1.94
C ALA A 111 -18.81 3.77 -1.80
N SER A 112 -19.63 4.60 -2.45
CA SER A 112 -21.08 4.47 -2.45
C SER A 112 -21.58 3.18 -3.12
N LYS A 113 -20.77 2.60 -4.03
CA LYS A 113 -21.10 1.37 -4.76
C LYS A 113 -20.67 0.09 -4.04
N LEU A 114 -19.90 0.20 -2.94
CA LEU A 114 -19.54 -0.95 -2.12
C LEU A 114 -20.79 -1.56 -1.45
N PRO A 115 -20.81 -2.89 -1.23
CA PRO A 115 -21.88 -3.59 -0.51
C PRO A 115 -21.91 -3.29 1.01
#